data_AF-A0A133YTW5-F1
#
_entry.id   AF-A0A133YTW5-F1
#
_cell.length_a   1.000
_cell.length_b   1.000
_cell.length_c   1.000
_cell.angle_alpha   90.00
_cell.angle_beta   90.00
_cell.angle_gamma   90.00
#
_symmetry.space_group_name_H-M   'P 1'
#
loop_
_entity.id
_entity.type
_entity.pdbx_description
1 polymer ?
#
loop_
_entity_poly.entity_id
_entity_poly.type
_entity_poly.pdbx_seq_one_letter_code
_entity_poly.pdbx_strand_id
1 'polypeptide(L)'
;MALQPINIKVTDDVENYITAEMDAKIYSQLVSEGIAKDVGNACKVVIGENDIKIQNGLFNIGGYFASIKDFHSISKPVQNDFFVKAKFVKGVSQDEFTIYTDTNKDLVQQDLFNGGTIRELLIAEVRNKNEVTMKSVNLSLAEIRNALQSILEVENQRVKAEKERIEKEIERQKKIAEFDKLVKSFDGTKISQRLDDLKTDLRNDLDYLKKDLSDSIQSKMGDLETCFYKDLGTQETKLLALIGELCSDGTKPLDRPLGDDPTYYSLRKVDGKLCIINGTINELKEFTKTQQGG
;
A
#
# COMPACT_ATOMS: atom_id res chain seq x y z
N MET A 1 -93.95 -47.32 -49.73
CA MET A 1 -94.17 -45.86 -49.78
C MET A 1 -93.78 -45.38 -51.16
N ALA A 2 -94.72 -44.85 -51.94
CA ALA A 2 -94.42 -44.26 -53.24
C ALA A 2 -94.00 -42.80 -53.04
N LEU A 3 -92.90 -42.38 -53.67
CA LEU A 3 -92.47 -40.98 -53.67
C LEU A 3 -93.46 -40.16 -54.52
N GLN A 4 -94.01 -39.10 -53.94
CA GLN A 4 -94.82 -38.15 -54.70
C GLN A 4 -93.92 -37.32 -55.63
N PRO A 5 -94.34 -37.04 -56.88
CA PRO A 5 -93.60 -36.15 -57.76
C PRO A 5 -93.59 -34.72 -57.21
N ILE A 6 -92.43 -34.07 -57.27
CA ILE A 6 -92.31 -32.62 -57.02
C ILE A 6 -92.78 -31.92 -58.29
N ASN A 7 -93.92 -31.23 -58.22
CA ASN A 7 -94.36 -30.33 -59.28
C ASN A 7 -93.57 -29.02 -59.19
N ILE A 8 -92.58 -28.85 -60.06
CA ILE A 8 -91.87 -27.59 -60.24
C ILE A 8 -92.71 -26.72 -61.17
N LYS A 9 -93.23 -25.61 -60.64
CA LYS A 9 -93.95 -24.60 -61.41
C LYS A 9 -92.91 -23.71 -62.08
N VAL A 10 -92.59 -23.97 -63.34
CA VAL A 10 -91.82 -23.02 -64.17
C VAL A 10 -92.86 -22.06 -64.77
N THR A 11 -92.82 -20.80 -64.38
CA THR A 11 -93.59 -19.74 -65.03
C THR A 11 -92.84 -19.26 -66.24
N ASP A 12 -93.45 -19.37 -67.43
CA ASP A 12 -92.81 -19.17 -68.74
C ASP A 12 -92.45 -17.70 -69.09
N ASP A 13 -92.56 -16.75 -68.16
CA ASP A 13 -92.44 -15.30 -68.43
C ASP A 13 -91.53 -14.53 -67.45
N VAL A 14 -90.57 -15.18 -66.81
CA VAL A 14 -89.57 -14.47 -66.00
C VAL A 14 -88.19 -14.74 -66.60
N GLU A 15 -87.67 -13.77 -67.35
CA GLU A 15 -86.23 -13.64 -67.50
C GLU A 15 -85.64 -13.69 -66.09
N ASN A 16 -84.94 -14.78 -65.77
CA ASN A 16 -84.34 -14.98 -64.46
C ASN A 16 -83.19 -13.97 -64.30
N TYR A 17 -83.52 -12.74 -63.93
CA TYR A 17 -82.54 -11.73 -63.58
C TYR A 17 -81.90 -12.14 -62.26
N ILE A 18 -80.71 -12.72 -62.36
CA ILE A 18 -79.85 -12.92 -61.21
C ILE A 18 -79.42 -11.53 -60.73
N THR A 19 -79.88 -11.15 -59.55
CA THR A 19 -79.46 -9.89 -58.91
C THR A 19 -78.13 -10.08 -58.19
N ALA A 20 -77.38 -9.00 -57.98
CA ALA A 20 -76.14 -9.04 -57.19
C ALA A 20 -76.37 -9.60 -55.76
N GLU A 21 -77.55 -9.37 -55.18
CA GLU A 21 -77.93 -9.95 -53.89
C GLU A 21 -78.16 -11.46 -53.97
N MET A 22 -78.80 -11.96 -55.04
CA MET A 22 -78.97 -13.40 -55.25
C MET A 22 -77.61 -14.09 -55.42
N ASP A 23 -76.69 -13.50 -56.18
CA ASP A 23 -75.32 -13.99 -56.33
C ASP A 23 -74.58 -13.98 -54.99
N ALA A 24 -74.62 -12.86 -54.25
CA ALA A 24 -73.99 -12.77 -52.94
C ALA A 24 -74.55 -13.83 -51.98
N LYS A 25 -75.86 -14.09 -52.00
CA LYS A 25 -76.48 -15.13 -51.17
C LYS A 25 -75.96 -16.52 -51.53
N ILE A 26 -75.81 -16.83 -52.81
CA ILE A 26 -75.22 -18.09 -53.28
C ILE A 26 -73.76 -18.18 -52.79
N TYR A 27 -72.95 -17.14 -53.02
CA TYR A 27 -71.56 -17.13 -52.58
C TYR A 27 -71.39 -17.23 -51.07
N SER A 28 -72.32 -16.65 -50.29
CA SER A 28 -72.30 -16.76 -48.82
C SER A 28 -72.45 -18.21 -48.33
N GLN A 29 -73.04 -19.08 -49.14
CA GLN A 29 -73.20 -20.51 -48.86
C GLN A 29 -72.04 -21.35 -49.39
N LEU A 30 -71.35 -20.89 -50.44
CA LEU A 30 -70.28 -21.61 -51.11
C LEU A 30 -68.88 -21.27 -50.57
N VAL A 31 -68.68 -20.03 -50.13
CA VAL A 31 -67.37 -19.48 -49.73
C VAL A 31 -67.47 -18.90 -48.33
N SER A 32 -66.59 -19.35 -47.45
CA SER A 32 -66.50 -18.78 -46.10
C SER A 32 -66.18 -17.29 -46.13
N GLU A 33 -66.79 -16.55 -45.22
CA GLU A 33 -66.45 -15.15 -44.98
C GLU A 33 -64.97 -15.02 -44.58
N GLY A 34 -64.30 -13.99 -45.09
CA GLY A 34 -62.90 -13.76 -44.78
C GLY A 34 -62.12 -13.14 -45.93
N ILE A 35 -60.79 -13.16 -45.77
CA ILE A 35 -59.86 -12.65 -46.76
C ILE A 35 -59.29 -13.84 -47.53
N ALA A 36 -59.43 -13.83 -48.86
CA ALA A 36 -58.93 -14.90 -49.70
C ALA A 36 -57.39 -14.99 -49.58
N LYS A 37 -56.88 -16.17 -49.21
CA LYS A 37 -55.45 -16.39 -48.95
C LYS A 37 -54.67 -16.95 -50.15
N ASP A 38 -55.37 -17.57 -51.11
CA ASP A 38 -54.75 -18.39 -52.16
C ASP A 38 -54.63 -17.70 -53.53
N VAL A 39 -55.03 -16.43 -53.65
CA VAL A 39 -55.01 -15.69 -54.93
C VAL A 39 -53.77 -14.79 -55.02
N GLY A 40 -52.58 -15.39 -55.05
CA GLY A 40 -51.30 -14.76 -55.45
C GLY A 40 -50.74 -13.63 -54.58
N ASN A 41 -51.53 -12.97 -53.73
CA ASN A 41 -51.15 -11.93 -52.78
C ASN A 41 -52.08 -11.99 -51.57
N ALA A 42 -51.64 -12.62 -50.47
CA ALA A 42 -52.39 -12.54 -49.22
C ALA A 42 -52.41 -11.09 -48.71
N CYS A 43 -53.57 -10.61 -48.25
CA CYS A 43 -53.72 -9.27 -47.69
C CYS A 43 -52.68 -9.01 -46.61
N LYS A 44 -51.87 -7.97 -46.82
CA LYS A 44 -50.80 -7.58 -45.90
C LYS A 44 -51.10 -6.22 -45.30
N VAL A 45 -51.13 -6.16 -43.96
CA VAL A 45 -51.19 -4.91 -43.21
C VAL A 45 -49.77 -4.48 -42.84
N VAL A 46 -49.36 -3.30 -43.29
CA VAL A 46 -48.07 -2.68 -43.00
C VAL A 46 -48.32 -1.45 -42.15
N ILE A 47 -47.68 -1.40 -40.98
CA ILE A 47 -47.81 -0.28 -40.04
C ILE A 47 -46.58 0.61 -40.23
N GLY A 48 -46.79 1.80 -40.78
CA GLY A 48 -45.80 2.87 -40.85
C GLY A 48 -45.86 3.76 -39.60
N GLU A 49 -45.00 4.77 -39.56
CA GLU A 49 -44.92 5.73 -38.44
C GLU A 49 -46.21 6.58 -38.31
N ASN A 50 -46.79 6.96 -39.45
CA ASN A 50 -47.95 7.86 -39.53
C ASN A 50 -49.12 7.29 -40.33
N ASP A 51 -48.96 6.12 -40.94
CA ASP A 51 -49.97 5.51 -41.79
C ASP A 51 -50.01 3.99 -41.67
N ILE A 52 -51.17 3.42 -42.01
CA ILE A 52 -51.37 1.97 -42.10
C ILE A 52 -51.71 1.66 -43.54
N LYS A 53 -50.93 0.78 -44.16
CA LYS A 53 -51.13 0.36 -45.55
C LYS A 53 -51.68 -1.06 -45.59
N ILE A 54 -52.84 -1.24 -46.21
CA ILE A 54 -53.41 -2.55 -46.53
C ILE A 54 -53.11 -2.84 -48.00
N GLN A 55 -52.26 -3.83 -48.27
CA GLN A 55 -51.86 -4.23 -49.62
C GLN A 55 -52.66 -5.44 -50.10
N ASN A 56 -53.03 -5.43 -51.39
CA ASN A 56 -53.55 -6.57 -52.17
C ASN A 56 -54.42 -7.56 -51.41
N GLY A 57 -55.75 -7.44 -51.50
CA GLY A 57 -56.66 -8.37 -50.83
C GLY A 57 -58.02 -8.47 -51.51
N LEU A 58 -58.57 -9.69 -51.55
CA LEU A 58 -59.96 -9.96 -51.92
C LEU A 58 -60.71 -10.32 -50.63
N PHE A 59 -61.71 -9.51 -50.30
CA PHE A 59 -62.51 -9.61 -49.09
C PHE A 59 -63.88 -10.18 -49.45
N ASN A 60 -64.27 -11.29 -48.82
CA ASN A 60 -65.63 -11.81 -48.85
C ASN A 60 -66.32 -11.42 -47.52
N ILE A 61 -67.31 -10.53 -47.57
CA ILE A 61 -68.10 -10.12 -46.41
C ILE A 61 -69.56 -10.52 -46.67
N GLY A 62 -69.99 -11.62 -46.04
CA GLY A 62 -71.36 -12.13 -46.20
C GLY A 62 -71.76 -12.49 -47.63
N GLY A 63 -70.81 -12.85 -48.50
CA GLY A 63 -71.05 -13.17 -49.92
C GLY A 63 -70.75 -12.02 -50.89
N TYR A 64 -70.54 -10.80 -50.39
CA TYR A 64 -70.14 -9.65 -51.20
C TYR A 64 -68.60 -9.57 -51.28
N PHE A 65 -68.10 -9.35 -52.50
CA PHE A 65 -66.67 -9.30 -52.76
C PHE A 65 -66.17 -7.88 -52.99
N ALA A 66 -65.09 -7.52 -52.31
CA ALA A 66 -64.34 -6.29 -52.56
C ALA A 66 -62.86 -6.60 -52.79
N SER A 67 -62.21 -5.88 -53.69
CA SER A 67 -60.79 -6.08 -54.01
C SER A 67 -59.98 -4.79 -53.84
N ILE A 68 -58.81 -4.90 -53.21
CA ILE A 68 -57.76 -3.87 -53.26
C ILE A 68 -56.71 -4.33 -54.26
N LYS A 69 -56.46 -3.51 -55.30
CA LYS A 69 -55.52 -3.83 -56.39
C LYS A 69 -54.08 -3.39 -56.16
N ASP A 70 -53.86 -2.35 -55.35
CA ASP A 70 -52.53 -1.81 -55.03
C ASP A 70 -52.33 -1.70 -53.51
N PHE A 71 -52.82 -0.61 -52.91
CA PHE A 71 -52.87 -0.44 -51.47
C PHE A 71 -53.96 0.55 -51.08
N HIS A 72 -54.46 0.41 -49.87
CA HIS A 72 -55.28 1.41 -49.19
C HIS A 72 -54.51 1.95 -48.00
N SER A 73 -54.41 3.28 -47.85
CA SER A 73 -53.68 3.91 -46.74
C SER A 73 -54.64 4.64 -45.80
N ILE A 74 -54.48 4.40 -44.50
CA ILE A 74 -55.21 5.07 -43.44
C ILE A 74 -54.20 5.92 -42.66
N SER A 75 -54.37 7.25 -42.72
CA SER A 75 -53.55 8.19 -41.94
C SER A 75 -53.97 8.11 -40.48
N LYS A 76 -53.08 7.61 -39.62
CA LYS A 76 -53.32 7.53 -38.17
C LYS A 76 -51.98 7.48 -37.42
N PRO A 77 -51.75 8.38 -36.45
CA PRO A 77 -50.61 8.24 -35.55
C PRO A 77 -50.77 6.97 -34.72
N VAL A 78 -49.77 6.08 -34.77
CA VAL A 78 -49.76 4.77 -34.09
C VAL A 78 -49.52 4.99 -32.59
N GLN A 79 -50.58 5.25 -31.82
CA GLN A 79 -50.43 5.56 -30.38
C GLN A 79 -51.04 4.52 -29.42
N ASN A 80 -51.99 3.68 -29.84
CA ASN A 80 -52.63 2.66 -28.99
C ASN A 80 -52.72 1.30 -29.70
N ASP A 81 -53.10 0.25 -28.97
CA ASP A 81 -53.61 -0.99 -29.59
C ASP A 81 -54.88 -0.67 -30.40
N PHE A 82 -54.99 -1.24 -31.59
CA PHE A 82 -56.15 -1.03 -32.46
C PHE A 82 -56.40 -2.24 -33.37
N PHE A 83 -57.59 -2.27 -33.93
CA PHE A 83 -58.06 -3.25 -34.89
C PHE A 83 -58.24 -2.58 -36.25
N VAL A 84 -57.80 -3.27 -37.31
CA VAL A 84 -58.10 -2.89 -38.69
C VAL A 84 -59.31 -3.70 -39.13
N LYS A 85 -60.38 -3.02 -39.56
CA LYS A 85 -61.66 -3.64 -39.93
C LYS A 85 -62.08 -3.22 -41.33
N ALA A 86 -62.71 -4.13 -42.07
CA ALA A 86 -63.47 -3.81 -43.26
C ALA A 86 -64.96 -3.77 -42.92
N LYS A 87 -65.69 -2.79 -43.46
CA LYS A 87 -67.13 -2.64 -43.32
C LYS A 87 -67.76 -2.64 -44.69
N PHE A 88 -68.73 -3.52 -44.86
CA PHE A 88 -69.67 -3.49 -45.97
C PHE A 88 -70.97 -2.84 -45.51
N VAL A 89 -71.47 -1.90 -46.32
CA VAL A 89 -72.78 -1.29 -46.14
C VAL A 89 -73.59 -1.53 -47.41
N LYS A 90 -74.68 -2.28 -47.27
CA LYS A 90 -75.66 -2.47 -48.33
C LYS A 90 -76.40 -1.16 -48.54
N GLY A 91 -76.22 -0.55 -49.71
CA GLY A 91 -76.84 0.72 -50.03
C GLY A 91 -78.17 0.54 -50.76
N VAL A 92 -78.94 1.63 -50.82
CA VAL A 92 -80.18 1.66 -51.63
C VAL A 92 -79.85 1.84 -53.12
N SER A 93 -78.80 2.61 -53.44
CA SER A 93 -78.35 2.88 -54.81
C SER A 93 -76.98 2.28 -55.13
N GLN A 94 -76.10 2.18 -54.14
CA GLN A 94 -74.75 1.66 -54.31
C GLN A 94 -74.25 1.09 -52.98
N ASP A 95 -73.64 -0.09 -53.03
CA ASP A 95 -72.99 -0.69 -51.89
C ASP A 95 -71.64 -0.02 -51.60
N GLU A 96 -71.31 0.12 -50.32
CA GLU A 96 -70.07 0.75 -49.87
C GLU A 96 -69.17 -0.24 -49.16
N PHE A 97 -67.87 -0.18 -49.48
CA PHE A 97 -66.83 -0.93 -48.79
C PHE A 97 -65.80 0.04 -48.23
N THR A 98 -65.64 0.05 -46.91
CA THR A 98 -64.72 0.95 -46.19
C THR A 98 -63.77 0.17 -45.30
N ILE A 99 -62.49 0.49 -45.33
CA ILE A 99 -61.52 0.00 -44.33
C ILE A 99 -61.18 1.13 -43.38
N TYR A 100 -61.20 0.83 -42.09
CA TYR A 100 -60.96 1.79 -41.03
C TYR A 100 -60.26 1.11 -39.85
N THR A 101 -59.88 1.93 -38.88
CA THR A 101 -59.28 1.46 -37.63
C THR A 101 -60.16 1.83 -36.45
N ASP A 102 -60.17 0.96 -35.45
CA ASP A 102 -61.00 1.11 -34.26
C ASP A 102 -60.25 0.57 -33.04
N THR A 103 -60.55 1.07 -31.85
CA THR A 103 -60.03 0.52 -30.59
C THR A 103 -60.95 -0.56 -30.00
N ASN A 104 -62.20 -0.64 -30.46
CA ASN A 104 -63.09 -1.75 -30.09
C ASN A 104 -62.82 -2.98 -30.98
N LYS A 105 -62.79 -4.18 -30.40
CA LYS A 105 -62.67 -5.45 -31.11
C LYS A 105 -63.98 -5.90 -31.75
N ASP A 106 -65.12 -5.50 -31.19
CA ASP A 106 -66.43 -6.01 -31.59
C ASP A 106 -66.74 -5.71 -33.06
N LEU A 107 -67.38 -6.66 -33.73
CA LEU A 107 -67.77 -6.55 -35.14
C LEU A 107 -69.29 -6.46 -35.25
N VAL A 108 -69.79 -5.55 -36.08
CA VAL A 108 -71.20 -5.54 -36.48
C VAL A 108 -71.43 -6.67 -37.49
N GLN A 109 -72.37 -7.57 -37.17
CA GLN A 109 -72.62 -8.80 -37.95
C GLN A 109 -74.12 -8.94 -38.27
N GLN A 110 -74.71 -8.00 -39.02
CA GLN A 110 -76.12 -8.09 -39.40
C GLN A 110 -76.33 -9.08 -40.56
N ASP A 111 -77.51 -9.71 -40.61
CA ASP A 111 -77.90 -10.57 -41.71
C ASP A 111 -78.30 -9.74 -42.94
N LEU A 112 -77.39 -9.64 -43.91
CA LEU A 112 -77.55 -8.85 -45.14
C LEU A 112 -78.71 -9.31 -46.04
N PHE A 113 -79.20 -10.54 -45.85
CA PHE A 113 -80.29 -11.13 -46.64
C PHE A 113 -81.63 -11.14 -45.89
N ASN A 114 -81.65 -10.64 -44.66
CA ASN A 114 -82.84 -10.56 -43.81
C ASN A 114 -82.96 -9.19 -43.12
N GLY A 115 -82.89 -8.12 -43.93
CA GLY A 115 -83.12 -6.74 -43.49
C GLY A 115 -81.92 -6.05 -42.84
N GLY A 116 -80.80 -6.75 -42.64
CA GLY A 116 -79.54 -6.13 -42.23
C GLY A 116 -78.88 -5.35 -43.36
N THR A 117 -78.13 -4.31 -42.99
CA THR A 117 -77.45 -3.43 -43.95
C THR A 117 -75.95 -3.32 -43.71
N ILE A 118 -75.46 -3.73 -42.53
CA ILE A 118 -74.05 -3.56 -42.16
C ILE A 118 -73.44 -4.88 -41.72
N ARG A 119 -72.26 -5.20 -42.28
CA ARG A 119 -71.45 -6.33 -41.82
C ARG A 119 -69.97 -5.98 -41.86
N GLU A 120 -69.24 -6.39 -40.82
CA GLU A 120 -67.84 -6.03 -40.60
C GLU A 120 -66.94 -7.26 -40.48
N LEU A 121 -65.75 -7.18 -41.05
CA LEU A 121 -64.74 -8.23 -41.01
C LEU A 121 -63.47 -7.69 -40.35
N LEU A 122 -62.90 -8.46 -39.41
CA LEU A 122 -61.59 -8.16 -38.83
C LEU A 122 -60.48 -8.51 -39.81
N ILE A 123 -59.58 -7.55 -40.07
CA ILE A 123 -58.41 -7.73 -40.94
C ILE A 123 -57.17 -8.05 -40.10
N ALA A 124 -56.89 -7.23 -39.07
CA ALA A 124 -55.71 -7.38 -38.23
C ALA A 124 -55.93 -6.80 -36.83
N GLU A 125 -55.31 -7.44 -35.84
CA GLU A 125 -55.12 -6.90 -34.50
C GLU A 125 -53.69 -6.35 -34.42
N VAL A 126 -53.58 -5.06 -34.09
CA VAL A 126 -52.30 -4.36 -33.95
C VAL A 126 -52.07 -4.06 -32.49
N ARG A 127 -51.05 -4.69 -31.92
CA ARG A 127 -50.58 -4.43 -30.56
C ARG A 127 -49.33 -3.56 -30.58
N ASN A 128 -49.33 -2.52 -29.78
CA ASN A 128 -48.20 -1.62 -29.60
C ASN A 128 -47.09 -2.35 -28.82
N LYS A 129 -46.01 -2.72 -29.51
CA LYS A 129 -44.87 -3.46 -28.91
C LYS A 129 -44.00 -2.61 -27.97
N ASN A 130 -44.28 -1.32 -27.80
CA ASN A 130 -43.45 -0.42 -26.99
C ASN A 130 -43.40 -0.80 -25.51
N GLU A 131 -44.44 -1.44 -24.96
CA GLU A 131 -44.50 -1.81 -23.55
C GLU A 131 -43.51 -2.94 -23.17
N VAL A 132 -43.36 -3.94 -24.05
CA VAL A 132 -42.43 -5.06 -23.85
C VAL A 132 -40.98 -4.57 -23.94
N THR A 133 -40.69 -3.66 -24.88
CA THR A 133 -39.35 -3.09 -25.05
C THR A 133 -38.98 -2.19 -23.87
N MET A 134 -39.90 -1.35 -23.36
CA MET A 134 -39.64 -0.51 -22.19
C MET A 134 -39.38 -1.32 -20.92
N LYS A 135 -40.12 -2.41 -20.69
CA LYS A 135 -39.88 -3.28 -19.52
C LYS A 135 -38.49 -3.92 -19.56
N SER A 136 -38.06 -4.39 -20.74
CA SER A 136 -36.72 -4.95 -20.93
C SER A 136 -35.63 -3.90 -20.70
N VAL A 137 -35.80 -2.69 -21.26
CA VAL A 137 -34.86 -1.58 -21.07
C VAL A 137 -34.76 -1.19 -19.59
N ASN A 138 -35.88 -1.10 -18.88
CA ASN A 138 -35.90 -0.77 -17.47
C ASN A 138 -35.19 -1.82 -16.60
N LEU A 139 -35.32 -3.11 -16.94
CA LEU A 139 -34.62 -4.18 -16.23
C LEU A 139 -33.10 -4.07 -16.43
N SER A 140 -32.64 -3.90 -17.67
CA SER A 140 -31.22 -3.72 -17.97
C SER A 140 -30.64 -2.45 -17.33
N LEU A 141 -31.41 -1.35 -17.26
CA LEU A 141 -31.00 -0.14 -16.55
C LEU A 141 -30.83 -0.38 -15.04
N ALA A 142 -31.70 -1.18 -14.42
CA ALA A 142 -31.56 -1.54 -13.00
C ALA A 142 -30.31 -2.39 -12.74
N GLU A 143 -30.00 -3.34 -13.62
CA GLU A 143 -28.78 -4.16 -13.54
C GLU A 143 -27.51 -3.31 -13.67
N ILE A 144 -27.48 -2.42 -14.67
CA ILE A 144 -26.37 -1.47 -14.86
C ILE A 144 -26.21 -0.57 -13.62
N ARG A 145 -27.30 -0.06 -13.06
CA ARG A 145 -27.27 0.78 -11.86
C ARG A 145 -26.67 0.05 -10.66
N ASN A 146 -27.06 -1.22 -10.44
CA ASN A 146 -26.52 -2.03 -9.35
C ASN A 146 -25.02 -2.33 -9.54
N ALA A 147 -24.60 -2.60 -10.77
CA ALA A 147 -23.19 -2.80 -11.09
C ALA A 147 -22.37 -1.52 -10.84
N LEU A 148 -22.85 -0.36 -11.29
CA LEU A 148 -22.20 0.93 -11.06
C LEU A 148 -22.11 1.28 -9.57
N GLN A 149 -23.15 1.00 -8.79
CA GLN A 149 -23.13 1.20 -7.34
C GLN A 149 -22.06 0.33 -6.66
N SER A 150 -21.96 -0.94 -7.06
CA SER A 150 -20.94 -1.86 -6.53
C SER A 150 -19.51 -1.40 -6.87
N ILE A 151 -19.29 -0.93 -8.11
CA ILE A 151 -18.00 -0.38 -8.53
C ILE A 151 -17.66 0.87 -7.70
N LEU A 152 -18.62 1.77 -7.51
CA LEU A 152 -18.42 2.99 -6.74
C LEU A 152 -18.03 2.71 -5.28
N GLU A 153 -18.63 1.69 -4.66
CA GLU A 153 -18.30 1.28 -3.30
C GLU A 153 -16.87 0.74 -3.18
N VAL A 154 -16.46 -0.13 -4.11
CA VAL A 154 -15.08 -0.66 -4.16
C VAL A 154 -14.07 0.46 -4.37
N GLU A 155 -14.34 1.40 -5.27
CA GLU A 155 -13.41 2.46 -5.59
C GLU A 155 -13.29 3.49 -4.48
N ASN A 156 -14.39 3.78 -3.76
CA ASN A 156 -14.33 4.58 -2.54
C ASN A 156 -13.46 3.92 -1.45
N GLN A 157 -13.54 2.59 -1.28
CA GLN A 157 -12.69 1.88 -0.33
C GLN A 157 -11.21 1.94 -0.74
N ARG A 158 -10.90 1.77 -2.02
CA ARG A 158 -9.53 1.88 -2.54
C ARG A 158 -8.95 3.27 -2.34
N VAL A 159 -9.71 4.32 -2.67
CA VAL A 159 -9.28 5.72 -2.46
C VAL A 159 -8.99 5.99 -0.99
N LYS A 160 -9.84 5.49 -0.08
CA LYS A 160 -9.63 5.64 1.36
C LYS A 160 -8.34 4.95 1.83
N ALA A 161 -8.13 3.69 1.43
CA ALA A 161 -6.94 2.93 1.79
C ALA A 161 -5.66 3.59 1.23
N GLU A 162 -5.72 4.11 0.01
CA GLU A 162 -4.59 4.78 -0.64
C GLU A 162 -4.25 6.10 0.06
N LYS A 163 -5.26 6.87 0.49
CA LYS A 163 -5.07 8.09 1.29
C LYS A 163 -4.33 7.78 2.60
N GLU A 164 -4.77 6.76 3.35
CA GLU A 164 -4.11 6.35 4.59
C GLU A 164 -2.67 5.89 4.36
N ARG A 165 -2.39 5.22 3.23
CA ARG A 165 -1.03 4.80 2.83
C ARG A 165 -0.14 6.02 2.57
N ILE A 166 -0.63 7.00 1.82
CA ILE A 166 0.10 8.22 1.49
C ILE A 166 0.42 9.02 2.76
N GLU A 167 -0.55 9.17 3.67
CA GLU A 167 -0.34 9.87 4.95
C GLU A 167 0.77 9.22 5.78
N LYS A 168 0.80 7.88 5.87
CA LYS A 168 1.88 7.15 6.56
C LYS A 168 3.24 7.35 5.90
N GLU A 169 3.29 7.38 4.57
CA GLU A 169 4.54 7.58 3.84
C GLU A 169 5.08 9.01 4.02
N ILE A 170 4.21 10.03 4.00
CA ILE A 170 4.59 11.41 4.31
C ILE A 170 5.19 11.51 5.72
N GLU A 171 4.56 10.86 6.70
CA GLU A 171 5.06 10.85 8.08
C GLU A 171 6.42 10.15 8.19
N ARG A 172 6.60 9.04 7.46
CA ARG A 172 7.90 8.35 7.38
C ARG A 172 8.97 9.27 6.80
N GLN A 173 8.68 9.98 5.70
CA GLN A 173 9.64 10.89 5.08
C GLN A 173 10.00 12.07 5.98
N LYS A 174 9.05 12.61 6.77
CA LYS A 174 9.34 13.64 7.77
C LYS A 174 10.35 13.13 8.81
N LYS A 175 10.14 11.93 9.36
CA LYS A 175 11.05 11.33 10.34
C LYS A 175 12.45 11.10 9.77
N ILE A 176 12.55 10.65 8.52
CA ILE A 176 13.83 10.50 7.83
C ILE A 176 14.53 11.86 7.70
N ALA A 177 13.81 12.90 7.28
CA ALA A 177 14.38 14.24 7.14
C ALA A 177 14.83 14.84 8.49
N GLU A 178 14.10 14.58 9.58
CA GLU A 178 14.51 14.96 10.93
C GLU A 178 15.77 14.23 11.37
N PHE A 179 15.84 12.91 11.12
CA PHE A 179 17.02 12.12 11.42
C PHE A 179 18.25 12.59 10.62
N ASP A 180 18.09 12.89 9.33
CA ASP A 180 19.16 13.43 8.50
C ASP A 180 19.69 14.78 9.02
N LYS A 181 18.79 15.66 9.50
CA LYS A 181 19.21 16.91 10.16
C LYS A 181 20.02 16.64 11.42
N LEU A 182 19.59 15.67 12.23
CA LEU A 182 20.30 15.28 13.45
C LEU A 182 21.70 14.76 13.13
N VAL A 183 21.83 13.84 12.16
CA VAL A 183 23.11 13.30 11.70
C VAL A 183 24.02 14.41 11.18
N LYS A 184 23.50 15.35 10.38
CA LYS A 184 24.29 16.49 9.89
C LYS A 184 24.70 17.46 11.00
N SER A 185 23.90 17.58 12.05
CA SER A 185 24.25 18.39 13.23
C SER A 185 25.28 17.70 14.14
N PHE A 186 25.45 16.39 13.99
CA PHE A 186 26.42 15.62 14.75
C PHE A 186 27.83 15.91 14.25
N ASP A 187 28.51 16.79 14.96
CA ASP A 187 29.89 17.16 14.65
C ASP A 187 30.87 16.16 15.30
N GLY A 188 31.14 15.07 14.60
CA GLY A 188 32.11 14.05 15.03
C GLY A 188 33.51 14.60 15.26
N THR A 189 33.85 15.78 14.71
CA THR A 189 35.15 16.41 14.95
C THR A 189 35.30 16.89 16.39
N LYS A 190 34.22 17.26 17.08
CA LYS A 190 34.26 17.66 18.50
C LYS A 190 34.64 16.51 19.43
N ILE A 191 34.19 15.29 19.11
CA ILE A 191 34.57 14.09 19.87
C ILE A 191 36.03 13.78 19.63
N SER A 192 36.48 13.82 18.38
CA SER A 192 37.90 13.61 18.03
C SER A 192 38.82 14.65 18.66
N GLN A 193 38.45 15.94 18.61
CA GLN A 193 39.18 17.02 19.27
C GLN A 193 39.27 16.78 20.77
N ARG A 194 38.15 16.49 21.43
CA ARG A 194 38.14 16.25 22.87
C ARG A 194 38.94 15.02 23.27
N LEU A 195 39.03 13.99 22.42
CA LEU A 195 39.89 12.83 22.62
C LEU A 195 41.37 13.21 22.51
N ASP A 196 41.73 14.05 21.55
CA ASP A 196 43.11 14.49 21.33
C ASP A 196 43.58 15.47 22.42
N ASP A 197 42.69 16.35 22.89
CA ASP A 197 42.92 17.20 24.07
C ASP A 197 43.22 16.33 25.30
N LEU A 198 42.36 15.34 25.58
CA LEU A 198 42.55 14.41 26.72
C LEU A 198 43.85 13.63 26.64
N LYS A 199 44.26 13.18 25.43
CA LYS A 199 45.55 12.51 25.23
C LYS A 199 46.73 13.44 25.51
N THR A 200 46.59 14.71 25.15
CA THR A 200 47.64 15.72 25.37
C THR A 200 47.76 16.03 26.86
N ASP A 201 46.65 16.23 27.55
CA ASP A 201 46.63 16.43 29.01
C ASP A 201 47.26 15.24 29.74
N LEU A 202 46.86 14.00 29.39
CA LEU A 202 47.44 12.78 29.97
C LEU A 202 48.96 12.66 29.72
N ARG A 203 49.45 13.08 28.55
CA ARG A 203 50.89 13.10 28.26
C ARG A 203 51.61 14.13 29.11
N ASN A 204 51.05 15.33 29.22
CA ASN A 204 51.62 16.41 30.02
C ASN A 204 51.70 16.02 31.50
N ASP A 205 50.64 15.43 32.05
CA ASP A 205 50.61 14.93 33.42
C ASP A 205 51.66 13.83 33.64
N LEU A 206 51.79 12.91 32.69
CA LEU A 206 52.79 11.85 32.75
C LEU A 206 54.22 12.40 32.73
N ASP A 207 54.49 13.38 31.87
CA ASP A 207 55.81 14.00 31.76
C ASP A 207 56.14 14.83 33.01
N TYR A 208 55.15 15.51 33.59
CA TYR A 208 55.29 16.20 34.87
C TYR A 208 55.63 15.23 35.99
N LEU A 209 54.89 14.12 36.11
CA LEU A 209 55.15 13.06 37.09
C LEU A 209 56.54 12.43 36.92
N LYS A 210 56.96 12.16 35.68
CA LYS A 210 58.31 11.63 35.40
C LYS A 210 59.39 12.61 35.84
N LYS A 211 59.22 13.89 35.55
CA LYS A 211 60.17 14.93 35.94
C LYS A 211 60.24 15.05 37.46
N ASP A 212 59.09 15.17 38.13
CA ASP A 212 59.01 15.30 39.59
C ASP A 212 59.64 14.08 40.30
N LEU A 213 59.40 12.87 39.78
CA LEU A 213 60.05 11.66 40.27
C LEU A 213 61.57 11.68 40.04
N SER A 214 62.02 12.11 38.87
CA SER A 214 63.45 12.21 38.54
C SER A 214 64.16 13.22 39.45
N ASP A 215 63.57 14.40 39.65
CA ASP A 215 64.09 15.46 40.51
C ASP A 215 64.15 14.97 41.97
N SER A 216 63.12 14.26 42.44
CA SER A 216 63.08 13.66 43.77
C SER A 216 64.17 12.60 43.98
N ILE A 217 64.39 11.71 43.01
CA ILE A 217 65.46 10.69 43.06
C ILE A 217 66.83 11.38 43.09
N GLN A 218 67.04 12.37 42.24
CA GLN A 218 68.32 13.08 42.15
C GLN A 218 68.64 13.85 43.45
N SER A 219 67.64 14.50 44.05
CA SER A 219 67.78 15.14 45.36
C SER A 219 68.17 14.13 46.43
N LYS A 220 67.45 13.00 46.53
CA LYS A 220 67.74 11.98 47.55
C LYS A 220 69.09 11.31 47.36
N MET A 221 69.53 11.08 46.12
CA MET A 221 70.87 10.58 45.84
C MET A 221 71.94 11.59 46.26
N GLY A 222 71.75 12.88 45.98
CA GLY A 222 72.66 13.94 46.43
C GLY A 222 72.77 14.03 47.95
N ASP A 223 71.65 13.90 48.68
CA ASP A 223 71.64 13.83 50.14
C ASP A 223 72.44 12.62 50.65
N LEU A 224 72.26 11.45 50.00
CA LEU A 224 72.95 10.20 50.35
C LEU A 224 74.45 10.29 50.11
N GLU A 225 74.87 10.83 48.96
CA GLU A 225 76.29 11.07 48.65
C GLU A 225 76.92 12.02 49.67
N THR A 226 76.23 13.12 49.99
CA THR A 226 76.72 14.11 50.97
C THR A 226 76.91 13.48 52.35
N CYS A 227 75.95 12.69 52.82
CA CYS A 227 76.06 11.93 54.07
C CYS A 227 77.22 10.93 54.03
N PHE A 228 77.36 10.17 52.94
CA PHE A 228 78.38 9.14 52.81
C PHE A 228 79.80 9.73 52.82
N TYR A 229 80.05 10.80 52.06
CA TYR A 229 81.35 11.48 52.05
C TYR A 229 81.68 12.17 53.39
N LYS A 230 80.67 12.71 54.08
CA LYS A 230 80.86 13.30 55.41
C LYS A 230 81.24 12.25 56.46
N ASP A 231 80.59 11.10 56.44
CA ASP A 231 80.91 9.99 57.33
C ASP A 231 82.30 9.41 57.02
N LEU A 232 82.65 9.25 55.74
CA LEU A 232 83.99 8.81 55.32
C LEU A 232 85.08 9.77 55.80
N GLY A 233 84.91 11.08 55.59
CA GLY A 233 85.86 12.10 56.05
C GLY A 233 86.00 12.15 57.57
N THR A 234 84.91 11.88 58.30
CA THR A 234 84.94 11.75 59.76
C THR A 234 85.75 10.51 60.20
N GLN A 235 85.61 9.39 59.49
CA GLN A 235 86.40 8.18 59.75
C GLN A 235 87.88 8.38 59.41
N GLU A 236 88.18 9.04 58.29
CA GLU A 236 89.56 9.38 57.89
C GLU A 236 90.25 10.24 58.95
N THR A 237 89.55 11.24 59.48
CA THR A 237 90.07 12.11 60.55
C THR A 237 90.39 11.32 61.82
N LYS A 238 89.52 10.37 62.21
CA LYS A 238 89.76 9.47 63.35
C LYS A 238 90.97 8.56 63.13
N LEU A 239 91.12 8.03 61.92
CA LEU A 239 92.24 7.15 61.57
C LEU A 239 93.57 7.91 61.60
N LEU A 240 93.59 9.13 61.07
CA LEU A 240 94.76 10.02 61.10
C LEU A 240 95.15 10.41 62.53
N ALA A 241 94.18 10.66 63.42
CA ALA A 241 94.44 10.91 64.83
C ALA A 241 95.10 9.70 65.52
N LEU A 242 94.60 8.49 65.26
CA LEU A 242 95.15 7.23 65.77
C LEU A 242 96.58 6.96 65.27
N ILE A 243 96.84 7.22 63.99
CA ILE A 243 98.19 7.14 63.41
C ILE A 243 99.11 8.18 64.05
N GLY A 244 98.61 9.41 64.26
CA GLY A 244 99.35 10.48 64.95
C GLY A 244 99.72 10.10 66.39
N GLU A 245 98.83 9.40 67.10
CA GLU A 245 99.11 8.87 68.45
C GLU A 245 100.20 7.78 68.40
N LEU A 246 100.07 6.81 67.48
CA LEU A 246 101.03 5.70 67.32
C LEU A 246 102.43 6.16 66.86
N CYS A 247 102.51 7.25 66.11
CA CYS A 247 103.76 7.81 65.58
C CYS A 247 104.35 8.93 66.44
N SER A 248 103.73 9.28 67.57
CA SER A 248 104.27 10.30 68.49
C SER A 248 105.46 9.75 69.28
N ASP A 249 106.56 10.51 69.34
CA ASP A 249 107.83 10.15 69.99
C ASP A 249 107.80 10.22 71.54
N GLY A 250 106.61 10.25 72.14
CA GLY A 250 106.40 10.29 73.59
C GLY A 250 106.73 11.63 74.27
N THR A 251 107.00 12.70 73.53
CA THR A 251 107.43 14.00 74.11
C THR A 251 106.29 14.96 74.46
N LYS A 252 105.02 14.64 74.19
CA LYS A 252 103.85 15.43 74.61
C LYS A 252 103.09 14.73 75.75
N PRO A 253 102.71 15.43 76.84
CA PRO A 253 101.89 14.83 77.89
C PRO A 253 100.48 14.55 77.36
N LEU A 254 100.00 13.33 77.62
CA LEU A 254 98.60 12.94 77.46
C LEU A 254 97.79 13.54 78.63
N ASP A 255 96.97 14.55 78.35
CA ASP A 255 95.89 14.93 79.27
C ASP A 255 94.88 13.77 79.27
N ARG A 256 94.94 12.97 80.35
CA ARG A 256 94.02 11.92 80.83
C ARG A 256 92.61 11.78 80.20
N PRO A 257 91.93 10.62 80.41
CA PRO A 257 92.39 9.40 81.08
C PRO A 257 92.06 8.12 80.27
N LEU A 258 93.07 7.40 79.79
CA LEU A 258 92.96 5.94 79.65
C LEU A 258 93.43 5.34 80.97
N GLY A 259 92.61 4.44 81.51
CA GLY A 259 92.63 3.95 82.89
C GLY A 259 93.92 3.28 83.37
N ASP A 260 93.92 3.00 84.67
CA ASP A 260 95.06 2.62 85.50
C ASP A 260 95.97 1.52 84.90
N ASP A 261 97.28 1.81 84.89
CA ASP A 261 98.43 1.00 84.46
C ASP A 261 98.48 0.52 82.99
N PRO A 262 98.73 1.43 82.02
CA PRO A 262 99.09 1.02 80.67
C PRO A 262 100.41 0.24 80.68
N THR A 263 100.32 -1.01 80.25
CA THR A 263 101.47 -1.88 79.99
C THR A 263 102.14 -1.43 78.68
N TYR A 264 103.42 -1.07 78.72
CA TYR A 264 104.14 -0.60 77.54
C TYR A 264 105.01 -1.70 76.94
N TYR A 265 105.05 -1.76 75.61
CA TYR A 265 105.91 -2.67 74.86
C TYR A 265 107.03 -1.87 74.20
N SER A 266 108.29 -2.26 74.41
CA SER A 266 109.45 -1.70 73.72
C SER A 266 110.17 -2.79 72.93
N LEU A 267 110.42 -2.52 71.65
CA LEU A 267 111.31 -3.32 70.81
C LEU A 267 112.75 -2.88 71.03
N ARG A 268 113.60 -3.76 71.55
CA ARG A 268 115.00 -3.46 71.86
C ARG A 268 115.92 -4.58 71.38
N LYS A 269 117.16 -4.23 71.06
CA LYS A 269 118.21 -5.19 70.70
C LYS A 269 119.06 -5.46 71.95
N VAL A 270 119.03 -6.68 72.47
CA VAL A 270 119.80 -7.14 73.64
C VAL A 270 120.69 -8.29 73.17
N ASP A 271 122.01 -8.17 73.38
CA ASP A 271 123.01 -9.16 72.93
C ASP A 271 122.84 -9.60 71.46
N GLY A 272 122.55 -8.64 70.59
CA GLY A 272 122.40 -8.85 69.15
C GLY A 272 121.04 -9.42 68.71
N LYS A 273 120.12 -9.77 69.62
CA LYS A 273 118.77 -10.27 69.30
C LYS A 273 117.70 -9.20 69.57
N LEU A 274 116.68 -9.16 68.73
CA LEU A 274 115.53 -8.27 68.91
C LEU A 274 114.54 -8.89 69.91
N CYS A 275 114.31 -8.22 71.03
CA CYS A 275 113.43 -8.65 72.10
C CYS A 275 112.30 -7.63 72.29
N ILE A 276 111.11 -8.14 72.63
CA ILE A 276 109.99 -7.32 73.09
C ILE A 276 110.02 -7.35 74.61
N ILE A 277 110.19 -6.17 75.23
CA ILE A 277 110.15 -6.00 76.67
C ILE A 277 108.79 -5.40 77.02
N ASN A 278 108.06 -6.07 77.91
CA ASN A 278 106.80 -5.62 78.49
C ASN A 278 107.07 -5.21 79.94
N GLY A 279 106.62 -4.02 80.32
CA GLY A 279 106.61 -3.58 81.71
C GLY A 279 105.96 -2.20 81.85
N THR A 280 105.90 -1.72 83.08
CA THR A 280 105.54 -0.34 83.38
C THR A 280 106.62 0.62 82.88
N ILE A 281 106.27 1.90 82.70
CA ILE A 281 107.22 2.90 82.21
C ILE A 281 108.41 3.13 83.17
N ASN A 282 108.24 2.81 84.45
CA ASN A 282 109.30 2.88 85.46
C ASN A 282 110.28 1.69 85.32
N GLU A 283 109.77 0.47 85.12
CA GLU A 283 110.59 -0.72 84.87
C GLU A 283 111.40 -0.58 83.57
N LEU A 284 110.81 -0.02 82.52
CA LEU A 284 111.50 0.26 81.25
C LEU A 284 112.63 1.31 81.41
N LYS A 285 112.45 2.32 82.27
CA LYS A 285 113.47 3.34 82.58
C LYS A 285 114.60 2.81 83.45
N GLU A 286 114.32 1.87 84.35
CA GLU A 286 115.34 1.25 85.21
C GLU A 286 116.21 0.26 84.42
N PHE A 287 115.61 -0.51 83.51
CA PHE A 287 116.33 -1.36 82.57
C PHE A 287 117.30 -0.58 81.67
N THR A 288 116.98 0.67 81.32
CA THR A 288 117.87 1.51 80.50
C THR A 288 119.12 2.00 81.25
N LYS A 289 119.09 2.04 82.59
CA LYS A 289 120.24 2.48 83.40
C LYS A 289 121.29 1.38 83.57
N THR A 290 120.88 0.11 83.59
CA THR A 290 121.77 -1.04 83.86
C THR A 290 122.56 -1.51 82.63
N GLN A 291 122.21 -1.05 81.42
CA GLN A 291 122.87 -1.43 80.16
C GLN A 291 123.78 -0.32 79.56
N GLN A 292 123.93 0.83 80.25
CA GLN A 292 124.85 1.90 79.85
C GLN A 292 126.19 1.90 80.63
N GLY A 293 126.46 0.86 81.42
CA GLY A 293 127.73 0.66 82.11
C GLY A 293 128.37 -0.67 81.70
N GLY A 294 129.03 -0.69 80.55
CA GLY A 294 129.75 -1.84 80.00
C GLY A 294 130.38 -1.52 78.66
#